data_AF-A0A0C9ZZX0-F1
#
_entry.id   AF-A0A0C9ZZX0-F1
#
_cell.length_a   1.000
_cell.length_b   1.000
_cell.length_c   1.000
_cell.angle_alpha   90.00
_cell.angle_beta   90.00
_cell.angle_gamma   90.00
#
_symmetry.space_group_name_H-M   'P 1'
#
loop_
_entity.id
_entity.type
_entity.pdbx_description
1 polymer ?
#
loop_
_entity_poly.entity_id
_entity_poly.type
_entity_poly.pdbx_seq_one_letter_code
_entity_poly.pdbx_strand_id
1 'polypeptide(L)'
;MGIVYSSKFQTVPEAQLYTRNNYFTGYAPFFGGLTVAFCNLLCGLCVGVAGSTAVLADAADPTLFMKVLVVEAFGSVLGFSG
;
A
#
# COMPACT_ATOMS: atom_id res chain seq x y z
N MET A 1 -7.40 -1.17 4.10
CA MET A 1 -7.99 -2.40 3.53
C MET A 1 -8.35 -3.47 4.56
N GLY A 2 -7.54 -3.73 5.59
CA GLY A 2 -7.84 -4.78 6.60
C GLY A 2 -9.22 -4.66 7.27
N ILE A 3 -9.65 -3.47 7.67
CA ILE A 3 -10.98 -3.24 8.28
C ILE A 3 -12.11 -3.57 7.29
N VAL A 4 -11.96 -3.21 6.01
CA VAL A 4 -12.95 -3.46 4.97
C VAL A 4 -13.08 -4.95 4.69
N TYR A 5 -11.96 -5.66 4.53
CA TYR A 5 -11.98 -7.12 4.34
C TYR A 5 -12.44 -7.87 5.59
N SER A 6 -12.14 -7.37 6.80
CA SER A 6 -12.62 -7.96 8.05
C SER A 6 -14.15 -8.05 8.11
N SER A 7 -14.87 -7.05 7.57
CA SER A 7 -16.35 -7.05 7.52
C SER A 7 -16.95 -8.11 6.60
N LYS A 8 -16.15 -8.74 5.73
CA LYS A 8 -16.58 -9.78 4.81
C LYS A 8 -16.44 -11.19 5.40
N PHE A 9 -15.82 -11.35 6.56
CA PHE A 9 -15.69 -12.64 7.22
C PHE A 9 -16.95 -12.95 8.03
N GLN A 10 -17.60 -14.06 7.69
CA GLN A 10 -18.77 -14.60 8.40
C GLN A 10 -18.59 -16.11 8.58
N THR A 11 -19.13 -16.64 9.67
CA THR A 11 -19.14 -18.08 9.94
C THR A 11 -20.13 -18.77 9.01
N VAL A 12 -19.65 -19.72 8.20
CA VAL A 12 -20.46 -20.49 7.24
C VAL A 12 -20.57 -21.95 7.72
N PRO A 13 -21.77 -22.57 7.69
CA PRO A 13 -21.95 -23.99 8.03
C PRO A 13 -21.18 -24.93 7.09
N GLU A 14 -20.69 -26.07 7.60
CA GLU A 14 -19.84 -27.01 6.84
C GLU A 14 -20.49 -27.52 5.55
N ALA A 15 -21.81 -27.68 5.53
CA ALA A 15 -22.57 -28.13 4.35
C ALA A 15 -22.48 -27.16 3.15
N GLN A 16 -22.12 -25.89 3.38
CA GLN A 16 -22.03 -24.85 2.36
C GLN A 16 -20.63 -24.23 2.25
N LEU A 17 -19.60 -24.86 2.83
CA LEU A 17 -18.22 -24.35 2.77
C LEU A 17 -17.69 -24.35 1.33
N TYR A 18 -17.85 -25.45 0.61
CA TYR A 18 -17.23 -25.69 -0.70
C TYR A 18 -18.06 -25.17 -1.88
N THR A 19 -18.47 -23.91 -1.82
CA THR A 19 -19.11 -23.24 -2.97
C THR A 19 -18.10 -22.40 -3.73
N ARG A 20 -18.29 -22.26 -5.05
CA ARG A 20 -17.44 -21.40 -5.90
C ARG A 20 -17.35 -19.97 -5.38
N ASN A 21 -18.42 -19.47 -4.76
CA ASN A 21 -18.50 -18.12 -4.23
C ASN A 21 -17.64 -17.92 -2.97
N ASN A 22 -17.57 -18.93 -2.10
CA ASN A 22 -16.74 -18.91 -0.89
C ASN A 22 -15.25 -19.02 -1.23
N TYR A 23 -14.89 -19.86 -2.22
CA TYR A 23 -13.52 -19.90 -2.72
C TYR A 23 -13.08 -18.55 -3.30
N PHE A 24 -13.93 -17.90 -4.11
CA PHE A 24 -13.64 -16.56 -4.62
C PHE A 24 -13.50 -15.53 -3.49
N THR A 25 -14.38 -15.58 -2.49
CA THR A 25 -14.32 -14.73 -1.29
C THR A 25 -13.05 -14.95 -0.45
N GLY A 26 -12.41 -16.12 -0.53
CA GLY A 26 -11.11 -16.36 0.11
C GLY A 26 -9.93 -15.82 -0.72
N TYR A 27 -9.88 -16.14 -2.01
CA TYR A 27 -8.75 -15.74 -2.87
C TYR A 27 -8.72 -14.24 -3.19
N ALA A 28 -9.88 -13.60 -3.36
CA ALA A 28 -9.96 -12.18 -3.72
C ALA A 28 -9.33 -11.24 -2.66
N PRO A 29 -9.68 -11.29 -1.37
CA PRO A 29 -9.03 -10.46 -0.35
C PRO A 29 -7.61 -10.90 -0.03
N PHE A 30 -7.24 -12.17 -0.26
CA PHE A 30 -5.85 -12.62 -0.10
C PHE A 30 -4.91 -11.93 -1.08
N PHE A 31 -5.20 -12.04 -2.40
CA PHE A 31 -4.38 -11.38 -3.41
C PHE A 31 -4.56 -9.86 -3.40
N GLY A 32 -5.79 -9.36 -3.17
CA GLY A 32 -6.04 -7.93 -3.02
C GLY A 32 -5.27 -7.31 -1.85
N GLY A 33 -5.24 -7.99 -0.70
CA GLY A 33 -4.47 -7.55 0.47
C GLY A 33 -2.96 -7.60 0.23
N LEU A 34 -2.48 -8.63 -0.46
CA LEU A 34 -1.06 -8.80 -0.80
C LEU A 34 -0.57 -7.69 -1.75
N THR A 35 -1.34 -7.36 -2.79
CA THR A 35 -0.99 -6.27 -3.72
C THR A 35 -0.89 -4.93 -3.00
N VAL A 36 -1.90 -4.57 -2.21
CA VAL A 36 -1.92 -3.30 -1.44
C VAL A 36 -0.74 -3.24 -0.46
N ALA A 37 -0.41 -4.36 0.19
CA ALA A 37 0.73 -4.44 1.11
C ALA A 37 2.05 -4.18 0.39
N PHE A 38 2.28 -4.80 -0.77
CA PHE A 38 3.49 -4.57 -1.56
C PHE A 38 3.56 -3.13 -2.12
N CYS A 39 2.46 -2.59 -2.64
CA CYS A 39 2.40 -1.21 -3.11
C CYS A 39 2.76 -0.22 -2.00
N ASN A 40 2.19 -0.38 -0.80
CA ASN A 40 2.48 0.50 0.33
C ASN A 40 3.89 0.33 0.89
N LEU A 41 4.42 -0.89 0.90
CA LEU A 41 5.81 -1.16 1.32
C LEU A 41 6.80 -0.49 0.36
N LEU A 42 6.63 -0.68 -0.95
CA LEU A 42 7.52 -0.12 -1.97
C LEU A 42 7.37 1.40 -2.06
N CYS A 43 6.15 1.93 -1.94
CA CYS A 43 5.90 3.37 -1.83
C CYS A 43 6.65 3.96 -0.61
N GLY A 44 6.53 3.35 0.56
CA GLY A 44 7.22 3.79 1.77
C GLY A 44 8.74 3.75 1.65
N LEU A 45 9.28 2.73 0.99
CA LEU A 45 10.71 2.62 0.68
C LEU A 45 11.18 3.74 -0.27
N CYS A 46 10.43 3.98 -1.35
CA CYS A 46 10.76 5.02 -2.33
C CYS A 46 10.75 6.42 -1.68
N VAL A 47 9.68 6.74 -0.94
CA VAL A 47 9.53 8.00 -0.20
C VAL A 47 10.61 8.14 0.87
N GLY A 48 10.95 7.07 1.60
CA GLY A 48 12.00 7.11 2.62
C GLY A 48 13.41 7.41 2.06
N VAL A 49 13.73 6.86 0.88
CA VAL A 49 15.00 7.18 0.20
C VAL A 49 14.98 8.62 -0.32
N ALA A 50 13.88 9.08 -0.91
CA ALA A 50 13.73 10.46 -1.36
C ALA A 50 13.76 11.49 -0.21
N GLY A 51 13.19 11.15 0.95
CA GLY A 51 13.27 11.99 2.15
C GLY A 51 14.70 12.07 2.71
N SER A 52 15.46 10.97 2.63
CA SER A 52 16.87 10.97 3.04
C SER A 52 17.72 11.89 2.16
N THR A 53 17.48 11.89 0.84
CA THR A 53 18.15 12.83 -0.07
C THR A 53 17.66 14.26 0.10
N ALA A 54 16.40 14.48 0.50
CA ALA A 54 15.87 15.81 0.83
C ALA A 54 16.63 16.44 2.02
N VAL A 55 16.89 15.66 3.08
CA VAL A 55 17.66 16.14 4.24
C VAL A 55 19.11 16.46 3.88
N LEU A 56 19.77 15.61 3.08
CA LEU A 56 21.12 15.91 2.60
C LEU A 56 21.16 17.15 1.71
N ALA A 57 20.15 17.34 0.85
CA ALA A 57 20.06 18.50 -0.03
C ALA A 57 19.81 19.79 0.75
N ASP A 58 18.95 19.75 1.78
CA ASP A 58 18.68 20.89 2.66
C ASP A 58 19.92 21.29 3.48
N ALA A 59 20.70 20.31 3.93
CA ALA A 59 21.97 20.55 4.62
C ALA A 59 23.05 21.18 3.70
N ALA A 60 23.00 20.93 2.39
CA ALA A 60 23.91 21.54 1.43
C ALA A 60 23.45 22.94 1.01
N ASP A 61 22.19 23.07 0.59
CA ASP A 61 21.59 24.33 0.15
C ASP A 61 20.05 24.27 0.34
N PRO A 62 19.47 25.14 1.20
CA PRO A 62 18.05 25.06 1.56
C PRO A 62 17.08 25.35 0.40
N THR A 63 17.57 25.90 -0.72
CA THR A 63 16.75 26.14 -1.92
C THR A 63 16.40 24.86 -2.69
N LEU A 64 17.12 23.75 -2.45
CA LEU A 64 16.89 22.47 -3.12
C LEU A 64 15.76 21.64 -2.50
N PHE A 65 15.40 21.88 -1.23
CA PHE A 65 14.38 21.12 -0.51
C PHE A 65 13.04 21.06 -1.27
N MET A 66 12.56 22.22 -1.75
CA MET A 66 11.30 22.33 -2.49
C MET A 66 11.29 21.47 -3.77
N LYS A 67 12.44 21.29 -4.43
CA LYS A 67 12.53 20.46 -5.65
C LYS A 67 12.45 18.96 -5.33
N VAL A 68 13.03 18.53 -4.21
CA VAL A 68 13.00 17.13 -3.79
C VAL A 68 11.62 16.75 -3.24
N LEU A 69 10.94 17.66 -2.55
CA LEU A 69 9.58 17.45 -2.04
C LEU A 69 8.57 17.11 -3.17
N VAL A 70 8.76 17.67 -4.36
CA VAL A 70 7.93 17.34 -5.54
C VAL A 70 8.10 15.88 -5.94
N VAL A 71 9.33 15.35 -5.91
CA VAL A 71 9.61 13.94 -6.22
C VAL A 71 8.97 13.02 -5.19
N GLU A 72 9.00 13.41 -3.92
CA GLU A 72 8.36 12.68 -2.82
C GLU A 72 6.84 12.61 -2.97
N ALA A 73 6.20 13.71 -3.40
CA ALA A 73 4.76 13.74 -3.67
C ALA A 73 4.36 12.80 -4.81
N PHE A 74 5.14 12.73 -5.90
CA PHE A 74 4.89 11.78 -6.98
C PHE A 74 5.12 10.33 -6.56
N GLY A 75 6.14 10.05 -5.74
CA GLY A 75 6.39 8.72 -5.17
C GLY A 75 5.22 8.24 -4.31
N SER A 76 4.59 9.15 -3.56
CA SER A 76 3.47 8.86 -2.67
C SER A 76 2.19 8.42 -3.42
N VAL A 77 2.02 8.83 -4.68
CA VAL A 77 0.86 8.43 -5.51
C VAL A 77 0.87 6.92 -5.80
N LEU A 78 2.04 6.29 -5.81
CA LEU A 78 2.17 4.84 -6.04
C LEU A 78 1.44 4.01 -4.98
N GLY A 79 1.46 4.46 -3.71
CA GLY A 79 0.72 3.79 -2.63
C GLY A 79 -0.79 4.00 -2.71
N PHE A 80 -1.25 5.08 -3.35
CA PHE A 80 -2.68 5.35 -3.52
C PHE A 80 -3.33 4.55 -4.66
N SER A 81 -2.56 4.21 -5.70
CA SER A 81 -3.01 3.34 -6.79
C SER A 81 -3.00 1.84 -6.46
N GLY A 82 -2.49 1.46 -5.29
CA GLY A 82 -2.34 0.07 -4.83
C GLY A 82 -3.59 -0.57 -4.24
#